data_AF-A0A5M9RBS6-F1
#
_entry.id   AF-A0A5M9RBS6-F1
#
_cell.length_a   1.000
_cell.length_b   1.000
_cell.length_c   1.000
_cell.angle_alpha   90.00
_cell.angle_beta   90.00
_cell.angle_gamma   90.00
#
_symmetry.space_group_name_H-M   'P 1'
#
loop_
_entity.id
_entity.type
_entity.pdbx_description
1 polymer ?
#
loop_
_entity_poly.entity_id
_entity_poly.type
_entity_poly.pdbx_seq_one_letter_code
_entity_poly.pdbx_strand_id
1 'polypeptide(L)'
;MDYDASGLSMNEEELLARIAWFYYHDGLTQGDIGDLLGLTRLKVSRLLEKGRQSGVIRVQINSRFEGCLELEDILKKRFSLKQIRILPSLNGPELHSRLGVAGAHLLMSQLTPGQLLAVGFGEAAMATLQHLSGFVSSQQIRLVTLSGGVGQYMTGIGQLDANCPVSIIPAPLRASNATVAATFRRERSVQDVLMAACAADIAVVGLGAVNQKQDATIMRSGYISSGEQLMLGRRGAVGDILGYFIGREGEMTDDVEMHRELIGITPAELKSIPTVVGVAGGEEKAEVIVAALLGGYINALVTDEQTARVMLTLLT
;
A
#
# COMPACT_ATOMS: atom_id res chain seq x y z
N MET A 1 -32.74 30.61 -8.54
CA MET A 1 -32.35 30.56 -7.12
C MET A 1 -30.91 31.00 -7.09
N ASP A 2 -30.69 32.28 -6.82
CA ASP A 2 -29.37 32.85 -6.72
C ASP A 2 -28.68 32.29 -5.48
N TYR A 3 -27.55 31.62 -5.69
CA TYR A 3 -26.64 31.27 -4.62
C TYR A 3 -25.93 32.56 -4.20
N ASP A 4 -26.38 33.14 -3.08
CA ASP A 4 -25.80 34.32 -2.48
C ASP A 4 -24.34 34.04 -2.08
N ALA A 5 -23.40 34.60 -2.85
CA ALA A 5 -21.97 34.44 -2.70
C ALA A 5 -21.41 35.41 -1.65
N SER A 6 -21.90 35.31 -0.42
CA SER A 6 -21.42 36.12 0.70
C SER A 6 -21.16 35.28 1.95
N GLY A 7 -19.87 35.00 2.23
CA GLY A 7 -19.39 34.99 3.62
C GLY A 7 -18.84 33.71 4.25
N LEU A 8 -18.56 32.63 3.51
CA LEU A 8 -17.76 31.50 4.04
C LEU A 8 -16.70 31.15 2.99
N SER A 9 -15.42 31.36 3.31
CA SER A 9 -14.36 30.79 2.48
C SER A 9 -14.51 29.28 2.54
N MET A 10 -15.14 28.69 1.52
CA MET A 10 -15.27 27.25 1.42
C MET A 10 -13.88 26.63 1.57
N ASN A 11 -13.76 25.68 2.48
CA ASN A 11 -12.55 24.89 2.60
C ASN A 11 -12.26 24.20 1.25
N GLU A 12 -10.99 24.01 0.91
CA GLU A 12 -10.58 23.42 -0.36
C GLU A 12 -11.22 22.04 -0.59
N GLU A 13 -11.41 21.27 0.49
CA GLU A 13 -12.08 19.96 0.46
C GLU A 13 -13.58 20.08 0.10
N GLU A 14 -14.28 21.07 0.65
CA GLU A 14 -15.69 21.32 0.31
C GLU A 14 -15.83 21.74 -1.16
N LEU A 15 -14.93 22.61 -1.63
CA LEU A 15 -14.90 23.04 -3.02
C LEU A 15 -14.65 21.87 -3.96
N LEU A 16 -13.73 20.98 -3.60
CA LEU A 16 -13.41 19.78 -4.38
C LEU A 16 -14.61 18.83 -4.45
N ALA A 17 -15.28 18.56 -3.32
CA ALA A 17 -16.44 17.69 -3.27
C ALA A 17 -17.59 18.20 -4.15
N ARG A 18 -17.87 19.52 -4.11
CA ARG A 18 -18.90 20.13 -4.97
C ARG A 18 -18.54 20.07 -6.45
N ILE A 19 -17.29 20.38 -6.82
CA ILE A 19 -16.82 20.27 -8.20
C ILE A 19 -16.97 18.84 -8.72
N ALA A 20 -16.61 17.85 -7.89
CA ALA A 20 -16.77 16.44 -8.24
C ALA A 20 -18.24 16.06 -8.46
N TRP A 21 -19.14 16.52 -7.59
CA TRP A 21 -20.57 16.27 -7.72
C TRP A 21 -21.13 16.87 -9.02
N PHE A 22 -20.87 18.16 -9.27
CA PHE A 22 -21.31 18.84 -10.48
C PHE A 22 -20.82 18.15 -11.77
N TYR A 23 -19.58 17.65 -11.75
CA TYR A 23 -18.99 17.01 -12.92
C TYR A 23 -19.53 15.59 -13.15
N TYR A 24 -19.55 14.73 -12.13
CA TYR A 24 -19.86 13.31 -12.30
C TYR A 24 -21.34 12.96 -12.15
N HIS A 25 -22.10 13.70 -11.33
CA HIS A 25 -23.53 13.44 -11.10
C HIS A 25 -24.44 14.36 -11.90
N ASP A 26 -24.14 15.67 -11.92
CA ASP A 26 -24.97 16.64 -12.65
C ASP A 26 -24.55 16.78 -14.13
N GLY A 27 -23.40 16.23 -14.52
CA GLY A 27 -22.95 16.17 -15.91
C GLY A 27 -22.49 17.50 -16.50
N LEU A 28 -22.16 18.49 -15.67
CA LEU A 28 -21.70 19.81 -16.12
C LEU A 28 -20.28 19.74 -16.72
N THR A 29 -20.01 20.57 -17.72
CA THR A 29 -18.64 20.68 -18.24
C THR A 29 -17.74 21.43 -17.26
N GLN A 30 -16.42 21.23 -17.36
CA GLN A 30 -15.47 21.99 -16.53
C GLN A 30 -15.54 23.52 -16.76
N GLY A 31 -16.06 23.95 -17.92
CA GLY A 31 -16.32 25.36 -18.22
C GLY A 31 -17.51 25.87 -17.41
N ASP A 32 -18.65 25.17 -17.50
CA ASP A 32 -19.88 25.52 -16.78
C ASP A 32 -19.66 25.56 -15.26
N ILE A 33 -18.90 24.60 -14.73
CA ILE A 33 -18.52 24.57 -13.30
C ILE A 33 -17.64 25.76 -12.94
N GLY A 34 -16.74 26.16 -13.84
CA GLY A 34 -15.88 27.33 -13.68
C GLY A 34 -16.71 28.61 -13.57
N ASP A 35 -17.66 28.80 -14.48
CA ASP A 35 -18.55 29.96 -14.49
C ASP A 35 -19.46 29.97 -13.24
N LEU A 36 -19.98 28.81 -12.84
CA LEU A 36 -20.84 28.66 -11.65
C LEU A 36 -20.13 29.00 -10.33
N LEU A 37 -18.85 28.65 -10.20
CA LEU A 37 -18.08 28.78 -8.95
C LEU A 37 -17.08 29.95 -8.97
N GLY A 38 -17.05 30.75 -10.04
CA GLY A 38 -16.06 31.82 -10.20
C GLY A 38 -14.62 31.32 -10.29
N LEU A 39 -14.40 30.15 -10.90
CA LEU A 39 -13.09 29.51 -11.05
C LEU A 39 -12.70 29.42 -12.53
N THR A 40 -11.40 29.42 -12.81
CA THR A 40 -10.94 29.10 -14.16
C THR A 40 -11.15 27.61 -14.46
N ARG A 41 -11.46 27.27 -15.71
CA ARG A 41 -11.52 25.87 -16.18
C ARG A 41 -10.27 25.06 -15.79
N LEU A 42 -9.09 25.69 -15.85
CA LEU A 42 -7.82 25.06 -15.45
C LEU A 42 -7.81 24.71 -13.95
N LYS A 43 -8.34 25.59 -13.09
CA LYS A 43 -8.45 25.33 -11.64
C LYS A 43 -9.45 24.20 -11.34
N VAL A 44 -10.58 24.16 -12.04
CA VAL A 44 -11.57 23.06 -11.95
C VAL A 44 -10.92 21.73 -12.33
N SER A 45 -10.21 21.68 -13.46
CA SER A 45 -9.49 20.48 -13.92
C SER A 45 -8.46 20.00 -12.89
N ARG A 46 -7.65 20.91 -12.34
CA ARG A 46 -6.67 20.59 -11.28
C ARG A 46 -7.32 20.06 -10.01
N LEU A 47 -8.47 20.60 -9.62
CA LEU A 47 -9.20 20.15 -8.41
C LEU A 47 -9.83 18.77 -8.62
N LEU A 48 -10.38 18.48 -9.80
CA LEU A 48 -10.85 17.13 -10.14
C LEU A 48 -9.71 16.11 -10.11
N GLU A 49 -8.55 16.45 -10.66
CA GLU A 49 -7.37 15.58 -10.64
C GLU A 49 -6.86 15.36 -9.21
N LYS A 50 -6.75 16.43 -8.41
CA LYS A 50 -6.41 16.35 -6.99
C LYS A 50 -7.40 15.46 -6.24
N GLY A 51 -8.69 15.54 -6.54
CA GLY A 51 -9.74 14.74 -5.92
C GLY A 51 -9.64 13.25 -6.22
N ARG A 52 -9.21 12.91 -7.45
CA ARG A 52 -8.90 11.52 -7.81
C ARG A 52 -7.64 11.03 -7.09
N GLN A 53 -6.61 11.86 -7.01
CA GLN A 53 -5.35 11.50 -6.38
C GLN A 53 -5.48 11.34 -4.86
N SER A 54 -6.24 12.20 -4.18
CA SER A 54 -6.48 12.12 -2.74
C SER A 54 -7.52 11.08 -2.32
N GLY A 55 -8.19 10.42 -3.28
CA GLY A 55 -9.24 9.44 -2.99
C GLY A 55 -10.58 10.03 -2.55
N VAL A 56 -10.74 11.35 -2.56
CA VAL A 56 -12.06 12.00 -2.35
C VAL A 56 -13.04 11.60 -3.46
N ILE A 57 -12.54 11.43 -4.68
CA ILE A 57 -13.31 10.94 -5.83
C ILE A 57 -13.00 9.46 -6.03
N ARG A 58 -13.96 8.61 -5.70
CA ARG A 58 -13.89 7.16 -5.92
C ARG A 58 -14.63 6.77 -7.20
N VAL A 59 -13.93 6.16 -8.14
CA VAL A 59 -14.56 5.58 -9.34
C VAL A 59 -14.78 4.08 -9.12
N GLN A 60 -16.04 3.68 -9.05
CA GLN A 60 -16.44 2.28 -8.98
C GLN A 60 -16.93 1.81 -10.35
N ILE A 61 -16.29 0.76 -10.89
CA ILE A 61 -16.66 0.15 -12.16
C ILE A 61 -17.33 -1.19 -11.85
N ASN A 62 -18.64 -1.29 -12.11
CA ASN A 62 -19.40 -2.54 -11.98
C ASN A 62 -19.45 -3.20 -13.35
N SER A 63 -18.59 -4.20 -13.58
CA SER A 63 -18.42 -4.87 -14.86
C SER A 63 -18.48 -6.39 -14.71
N ARG A 64 -18.98 -7.08 -15.76
CA ARG A 64 -19.03 -8.53 -15.88
C ARG A 64 -17.89 -9.12 -16.74
N PHE A 65 -16.97 -8.30 -17.27
CA PHE A 65 -15.99 -8.73 -18.26
C PHE A 65 -14.90 -9.63 -17.68
N GLU A 66 -14.60 -10.72 -18.38
CA GLU A 66 -14.05 -11.96 -17.83
C GLU A 66 -12.53 -11.96 -17.56
N GLY A 67 -11.68 -11.30 -18.35
CA GLY A 67 -10.23 -11.57 -18.33
C GLY A 67 -9.54 -11.44 -16.96
N CYS A 68 -9.66 -10.29 -16.30
CA CYS A 68 -9.11 -10.11 -14.95
C CYS A 68 -9.93 -10.88 -13.89
N LEU A 69 -11.24 -11.04 -14.09
CA LEU A 69 -12.12 -11.74 -13.13
C LEU A 69 -11.81 -13.25 -13.09
N GLU A 70 -11.51 -13.87 -14.23
CA GLU A 70 -11.14 -15.28 -14.32
C GLU A 70 -9.81 -15.53 -13.58
N LEU A 71 -8.80 -14.69 -13.83
CA LEU A 71 -7.52 -14.77 -13.12
C LEU A 71 -7.70 -14.55 -11.61
N GLU A 72 -8.57 -13.61 -11.21
CA GLU A 72 -8.93 -13.38 -9.81
C GLU A 72 -9.52 -14.66 -9.20
N ASP A 73 -10.50 -15.28 -9.85
CA ASP A 73 -11.15 -16.50 -9.37
C ASP A 73 -10.19 -17.68 -9.24
N ILE A 74 -9.31 -17.89 -10.23
CA ILE A 74 -8.31 -18.97 -10.22
C ILE A 74 -7.35 -18.77 -9.04
N LEU A 75 -6.72 -17.60 -8.93
CA LEU A 75 -5.72 -17.33 -7.90
C LEU A 75 -6.36 -17.28 -6.50
N LYS A 76 -7.57 -16.74 -6.38
CA LYS A 76 -8.32 -16.72 -5.12
C LYS A 76 -8.58 -18.12 -4.61
N LYS A 77 -9.02 -19.05 -5.47
CA LYS A 77 -9.24 -20.46 -5.11
C LYS A 77 -7.93 -21.17 -4.80
N ARG A 78 -6.90 -20.98 -5.65
CA ARG A 78 -5.59 -21.67 -5.52
C ARG A 78 -4.90 -21.35 -4.19
N PHE A 79 -4.96 -20.10 -3.74
CA PHE A 79 -4.30 -19.64 -2.52
C PHE A 79 -5.25 -19.38 -1.35
N SER A 80 -6.55 -19.70 -1.49
CA SER A 80 -7.58 -19.43 -0.47
C SER A 80 -7.61 -17.97 -0.01
N LEU A 81 -7.45 -17.02 -0.94
CA LEU A 81 -7.38 -15.60 -0.62
C LEU A 81 -8.72 -15.06 -0.15
N LYS A 82 -8.68 -14.18 0.85
CA LYS A 82 -9.85 -13.41 1.27
C LYS A 82 -10.32 -12.50 0.14
N GLN A 83 -9.38 -11.78 -0.47
CA GLN A 83 -9.63 -10.82 -1.54
C GLN A 83 -8.48 -10.83 -2.54
N ILE A 84 -8.80 -10.57 -3.80
CA ILE A 84 -7.81 -10.33 -4.85
C ILE A 84 -8.33 -9.26 -5.79
N ARG A 85 -7.43 -8.42 -6.30
CA ARG A 85 -7.71 -7.47 -7.38
C ARG A 85 -6.59 -7.56 -8.42
N ILE A 86 -6.97 -7.81 -9.67
CA ILE A 86 -6.06 -7.84 -10.80
C ILE A 86 -6.40 -6.67 -11.71
N LEU A 87 -5.41 -5.82 -11.97
CA LEU A 87 -5.56 -4.72 -12.91
C LEU A 87 -5.26 -5.21 -14.34
N PRO A 88 -6.01 -4.71 -15.34
CA PRO A 88 -5.65 -4.93 -16.74
C PRO A 88 -4.22 -4.42 -17.02
N SER A 89 -3.45 -5.17 -17.80
CA SER A 89 -2.13 -4.71 -18.21
C SER A 89 -2.25 -3.48 -19.11
N LEU A 90 -1.44 -2.46 -18.82
CA LEU A 90 -1.22 -1.32 -19.72
C LEU A 90 0.28 -1.13 -19.84
N ASN A 91 0.75 -0.94 -21.07
CA ASN A 91 2.14 -0.58 -21.32
C ASN A 91 2.36 0.85 -20.84
N GLY A 92 3.13 1.04 -19.76
CA GLY A 92 3.48 2.36 -19.26
C GLY A 92 4.23 2.34 -17.93
N PRO A 93 4.97 3.41 -17.60
CA PRO A 93 5.82 3.48 -16.42
C PRO A 93 5.08 3.63 -15.08
N GLU A 94 3.75 3.74 -15.08
CA GLU A 94 2.95 4.10 -13.90
C GLU A 94 2.41 2.90 -13.09
N LEU A 95 3.00 1.72 -13.21
CA LEU A 95 2.46 0.49 -12.58
C LEU A 95 2.26 0.65 -11.07
N HIS A 96 3.23 1.21 -10.34
CA HIS A 96 3.12 1.39 -8.88
C HIS A 96 1.98 2.34 -8.48
N SER A 97 1.76 3.41 -9.23
CA SER A 97 0.63 4.33 -9.00
C SER A 97 -0.71 3.61 -9.21
N ARG A 98 -0.84 2.87 -10.32
CA ARG A 98 -2.05 2.09 -10.63
C ARG A 98 -2.34 1.03 -9.57
N LEU A 99 -1.32 0.29 -9.15
CA LEU A 99 -1.42 -0.66 -8.02
C LEU A 99 -1.82 0.06 -6.74
N GLY A 100 -1.28 1.26 -6.50
CA GLY A 100 -1.64 2.15 -5.40
C GLY A 100 -3.15 2.42 -5.35
N VAL A 101 -3.73 2.90 -6.46
CA VAL A 101 -5.17 3.16 -6.61
C VAL A 101 -6.00 1.90 -6.34
N ALA A 102 -5.63 0.76 -6.91
CA ALA A 102 -6.36 -0.49 -6.70
C ALA A 102 -6.25 -1.01 -5.25
N GLY A 103 -5.07 -0.85 -4.64
CA GLY A 103 -4.85 -1.13 -3.22
C GLY A 103 -5.73 -0.28 -2.32
N ALA A 104 -5.83 1.02 -2.61
CA ALA A 104 -6.68 1.94 -1.88
C ALA A 104 -8.15 1.53 -2.01
N HIS A 105 -8.62 1.24 -3.23
CA HIS A 105 -10.00 0.79 -3.46
C HIS A 105 -10.33 -0.54 -2.77
N LEU A 106 -9.40 -1.49 -2.73
CA LEU A 106 -9.58 -2.74 -1.99
C LEU A 106 -9.72 -2.44 -0.49
N LEU A 107 -8.84 -1.62 0.07
CA LEU A 107 -8.90 -1.23 1.48
C LEU A 107 -10.19 -0.47 1.82
N MET A 108 -10.66 0.44 0.98
CA MET A 108 -11.95 1.15 1.14
C MET A 108 -13.17 0.22 1.17
N SER A 109 -13.05 -1.01 0.66
CA SER A 109 -14.12 -2.02 0.71
C SER A 109 -14.05 -2.94 1.93
N GLN A 110 -12.93 -2.92 2.66
CA GLN A 110 -12.67 -3.81 3.79
C GLN A 110 -12.65 -3.06 5.13
N LEU A 111 -12.13 -1.83 5.14
CA LEU A 111 -12.03 -1.01 6.33
C LEU A 111 -13.41 -0.46 6.73
N THR A 112 -13.70 -0.53 8.01
CA THR A 112 -14.84 0.13 8.65
C THR A 112 -14.37 1.32 9.49
N PRO A 113 -15.27 2.28 9.82
CA PRO A 113 -14.90 3.45 10.60
C PRO A 113 -14.17 3.12 11.91
N GLY A 114 -13.10 3.86 12.22
CA GLY A 114 -12.33 3.72 13.47
C GLY A 114 -11.36 2.52 13.54
N GLN A 115 -11.33 1.65 12.53
CA GLN A 115 -10.38 0.53 12.48
C GLN A 115 -8.92 0.98 12.39
N LEU A 116 -8.03 0.09 12.79
CA LEU A 116 -6.59 0.28 12.77
C LEU A 116 -5.97 -0.39 11.53
N LEU A 117 -5.39 0.42 10.66
CA LEU A 117 -4.63 -0.02 9.49
C LEU A 117 -3.13 -0.01 9.79
N ALA A 118 -2.53 -1.19 9.74
CA ALA A 118 -1.10 -1.39 9.75
C ALA A 118 -0.49 -1.13 8.36
N VAL A 119 0.58 -0.36 8.28
CA VAL A 119 1.20 0.04 7.01
C VAL A 119 2.67 -0.37 6.99
N GLY A 120 3.08 -1.08 5.95
CA GLY A 120 4.48 -1.36 5.62
C GLY A 120 5.10 -0.24 4.79
N PHE A 121 6.43 -0.21 4.70
CA PHE A 121 7.13 0.73 3.85
C PHE A 121 7.17 0.28 2.38
N GLY A 122 7.63 1.17 1.50
CA GLY A 122 7.87 0.89 0.08
C GLY A 122 6.89 1.60 -0.85
N GLU A 123 7.28 1.73 -2.12
CA GLU A 123 6.56 2.56 -3.10
C GLU A 123 5.10 2.16 -3.28
N ALA A 124 4.81 0.86 -3.38
CA ALA A 124 3.44 0.37 -3.55
C ALA A 124 2.54 0.68 -2.34
N ALA A 125 3.03 0.44 -1.12
CA ALA A 125 2.28 0.74 0.11
C ALA A 125 2.08 2.24 0.30
N MET A 126 3.09 3.06 0.00
CA MET A 126 2.98 4.52 0.07
C MET A 126 2.03 5.07 -0.99
N ALA A 127 2.09 4.59 -2.23
CA ALA A 127 1.13 4.96 -3.28
C ALA A 127 -0.31 4.59 -2.90
N THR A 128 -0.51 3.41 -2.30
CA THR A 128 -1.81 3.03 -1.75
C THR A 128 -2.26 4.00 -0.65
N LEU A 129 -1.39 4.36 0.28
CA LEU A 129 -1.74 5.29 1.36
C LEU A 129 -2.09 6.68 0.84
N GLN A 130 -1.37 7.19 -0.16
CA GLN A 130 -1.65 8.48 -0.80
C GLN A 130 -3.06 8.52 -1.40
N HIS A 131 -3.46 7.46 -2.11
CA HIS A 131 -4.79 7.33 -2.71
C HIS A 131 -5.90 6.97 -1.70
N LEU A 132 -5.55 6.62 -0.46
CA LEU A 132 -6.49 6.32 0.61
C LEU A 132 -6.76 7.53 1.52
N SER A 133 -6.03 8.65 1.37
CA SER A 133 -5.99 9.75 2.36
C SER A 133 -7.36 10.35 2.69
N GLY A 134 -8.19 10.67 1.68
CA GLY A 134 -9.54 11.18 1.90
C GLY A 134 -10.48 10.17 2.60
N PHE A 135 -10.29 8.88 2.36
CA PHE A 135 -11.02 7.83 3.06
C PHE A 135 -10.55 7.68 4.51
N VAL A 136 -9.25 7.75 4.76
CA VAL A 136 -8.69 7.73 6.11
C VAL A 136 -9.29 8.85 6.96
N SER A 137 -9.34 10.08 6.43
CA SER A 137 -9.92 11.22 7.14
C SER A 137 -11.42 11.06 7.38
N SER A 138 -12.20 10.75 6.34
CA SER A 138 -13.67 10.68 6.43
C SER A 138 -14.16 9.52 7.30
N GLN A 139 -13.44 8.40 7.34
CA GLN A 139 -13.80 7.22 8.14
C GLN A 139 -13.03 7.13 9.47
N GLN A 140 -12.21 8.14 9.80
CA GLN A 140 -11.42 8.17 11.03
C GLN A 140 -10.55 6.92 11.22
N ILE A 141 -9.94 6.44 10.14
CA ILE A 141 -9.05 5.28 10.18
C ILE A 141 -7.78 5.65 10.96
N ARG A 142 -7.38 4.78 11.89
CA ARG A 142 -6.14 4.93 12.65
C ARG A 142 -5.02 4.22 11.92
N LEU A 143 -3.81 4.80 11.92
CA LEU A 143 -2.66 4.19 11.25
C LEU A 143 -1.57 3.78 12.24
N VAL A 144 -0.90 2.67 11.94
CA VAL A 144 0.29 2.22 12.66
C VAL A 144 1.34 1.67 11.70
N THR A 145 2.61 2.00 11.91
CA THR A 145 3.71 1.46 11.07
C THR A 145 4.11 0.06 11.50
N LEU A 146 4.37 -0.82 10.53
CA LEU A 146 4.81 -2.20 10.77
C LEU A 146 6.30 -2.33 11.11
N SER A 147 7.09 -1.31 10.76
CA SER A 147 8.53 -1.27 11.01
C SER A 147 9.01 0.12 11.40
N GLY A 148 10.21 0.20 11.96
CA GLY A 148 10.96 1.45 12.04
C GLY A 148 11.34 2.00 10.66
N GLY A 149 12.12 3.08 10.66
CA GLY A 149 12.64 3.76 9.47
C GLY A 149 12.16 5.20 9.36
N VAL A 150 10.96 5.52 9.87
CA VAL A 150 10.29 6.84 9.93
C VAL A 150 10.22 7.56 8.58
N GLY A 151 11.36 7.99 8.01
CA GLY A 151 11.47 8.67 6.73
C GLY A 151 10.84 7.93 5.56
N GLN A 152 10.89 6.59 5.55
CA GLN A 152 10.29 5.76 4.50
C GLN A 152 8.76 5.87 4.43
N TYR A 153 8.12 6.32 5.52
CA TYR A 153 6.67 6.47 5.59
C TYR A 153 6.19 7.89 5.27
N MET A 154 7.09 8.87 5.22
CA MET A 154 6.72 10.30 5.12
C MET A 154 6.06 10.66 3.79
N THR A 155 6.39 9.94 2.70
CA THR A 155 5.78 10.19 1.39
C THR A 155 4.30 9.81 1.34
N GLY A 156 3.86 8.83 2.13
CA GLY A 156 2.45 8.46 2.28
C GLY A 156 1.75 9.24 3.39
N ILE A 157 2.32 9.22 4.60
CA ILE A 157 1.73 9.86 5.79
C ILE A 157 1.62 11.38 5.61
N GLY A 158 2.56 12.02 4.92
CA GLY A 158 2.54 13.46 4.68
C GLY A 158 1.37 13.96 3.82
N GLN A 159 0.59 13.05 3.20
CA GLN A 159 -0.62 13.40 2.44
C GLN A 159 -1.91 13.27 3.27
N LEU A 160 -1.81 12.82 4.53
CA LEU A 160 -2.96 12.67 5.42
C LEU A 160 -3.31 14.01 6.08
N ASP A 161 -4.55 14.12 6.56
CA ASP A 161 -4.95 15.22 7.43
C ASP A 161 -4.08 15.24 8.70
N ALA A 162 -3.69 16.43 9.17
CA ALA A 162 -2.88 16.59 10.37
C ALA A 162 -3.53 16.02 11.64
N ASN A 163 -4.85 15.89 11.65
CA ASN A 163 -5.62 15.29 12.75
C ASN A 163 -5.70 13.76 12.67
N CYS A 164 -5.19 13.14 11.60
CA CYS A 164 -5.18 11.70 11.47
C CYS A 164 -4.28 11.08 12.55
N PRO A 165 -4.79 10.19 13.41
CA PRO A 165 -3.98 9.51 14.41
C PRO A 165 -3.04 8.50 13.73
N VAL A 166 -1.75 8.78 13.77
CA VAL A 166 -0.69 7.92 13.22
C VAL A 166 0.30 7.55 14.33
N SER A 167 0.45 6.26 14.60
CA SER A 167 1.47 5.71 15.50
C SER A 167 2.67 5.19 14.71
N ILE A 168 3.83 5.82 14.89
CA ILE A 168 5.06 5.48 14.18
C ILE A 168 6.05 4.86 15.17
N ILE A 169 6.67 3.75 14.78
CA ILE A 169 7.74 3.12 15.57
C ILE A 169 8.94 4.08 15.63
N PRO A 170 9.32 4.60 16.82
CA PRO A 170 10.35 5.62 16.96
C PRO A 170 11.77 5.02 16.94
N ALA A 171 12.09 4.28 15.89
CA ALA A 171 13.35 3.55 15.73
C ALA A 171 13.77 3.48 14.25
N PRO A 172 15.05 3.21 13.94
CA PRO A 172 15.47 2.89 12.58
C PRO A 172 14.84 1.57 12.11
N LEU A 173 14.81 1.32 10.78
CA LEU A 173 14.33 0.04 10.25
C LEU A 173 15.27 -1.12 10.65
N ARG A 174 16.58 -0.90 10.48
CA ARG A 174 17.65 -1.84 10.75
C ARG A 174 18.65 -1.18 11.70
N ALA A 175 18.98 -1.86 12.79
CA ALA A 175 20.04 -1.46 13.71
C ALA A 175 21.42 -1.89 13.18
N SER A 176 22.49 -1.43 13.84
CA SER A 176 23.87 -1.82 13.48
C SER A 176 24.21 -3.26 13.83
N ASN A 177 23.45 -3.91 14.71
CA ASN A 177 23.56 -5.32 15.07
C ASN A 177 22.32 -5.78 15.85
N ALA A 178 22.21 -7.09 16.06
CA ALA A 178 21.09 -7.72 16.75
C ALA A 178 20.91 -7.25 18.21
N THR A 179 22.00 -6.95 18.93
CA THR A 179 21.93 -6.47 20.31
C THR A 179 21.28 -5.09 20.37
N VAL A 180 21.65 -4.17 19.48
CA VAL A 180 21.05 -2.84 19.40
C VAL A 180 19.57 -2.92 19.01
N ALA A 181 19.23 -3.78 18.04
CA ALA A 181 17.83 -4.03 17.68
C ALA A 181 17.00 -4.54 18.87
N ALA A 182 17.55 -5.49 19.65
CA ALA A 182 16.92 -6.00 20.85
C ALA A 182 16.75 -4.92 21.93
N THR A 183 17.71 -4.02 22.09
CA THR A 183 17.59 -2.87 23.00
C THR A 183 16.46 -1.95 22.58
N PHE A 184 16.39 -1.55 21.30
CA PHE A 184 15.28 -0.73 20.80
C PHE A 184 13.92 -1.40 21.01
N ARG A 185 13.81 -2.71 20.74
CA ARG A 185 12.56 -3.48 20.94
C ARG A 185 12.11 -3.53 22.42
N ARG A 186 13.02 -3.30 23.38
CA ARG A 186 12.70 -3.25 24.82
C ARG A 186 12.31 -1.85 25.30
N GLU A 187 12.58 -0.81 24.52
CA GLU A 187 12.14 0.54 24.84
C GLU A 187 10.61 0.60 24.81
N ARG A 188 10.02 1.16 25.87
CA ARG A 188 8.56 1.15 26.06
C ARG A 188 7.83 1.84 24.91
N SER A 189 8.38 2.96 24.44
CA SER A 189 7.83 3.72 23.30
C SER A 189 7.83 2.92 21.99
N VAL A 190 8.77 2.00 21.80
CA VAL A 190 8.82 1.10 20.65
C VAL A 190 7.86 -0.08 20.85
N GLN A 191 7.87 -0.67 22.05
CA GLN A 191 7.02 -1.81 22.38
C GLN A 191 5.53 -1.47 22.26
N ASP A 192 5.11 -0.29 22.73
CA ASP A 192 3.71 0.16 22.66
C ASP A 192 3.20 0.19 21.21
N VAL A 193 4.02 0.69 20.27
CA VAL A 193 3.65 0.76 18.86
C VAL A 193 3.71 -0.62 18.19
N LEU A 194 4.68 -1.46 18.54
CA LEU A 194 4.73 -2.85 18.04
C LEU A 194 3.49 -3.65 18.46
N MET A 195 3.05 -3.52 19.72
CA MET A 195 1.81 -4.16 20.20
C MET A 195 0.58 -3.62 19.45
N ALA A 196 0.50 -2.31 19.22
CA ALA A 196 -0.57 -1.73 18.41
C ALA A 196 -0.55 -2.26 16.96
N ALA A 197 0.63 -2.41 16.35
CA ALA A 197 0.77 -2.96 15.01
C ALA A 197 0.27 -4.41 14.91
N CYS A 198 0.58 -5.26 15.90
CA CYS A 198 0.08 -6.63 15.96
C CYS A 198 -1.44 -6.70 16.18
N ALA A 199 -2.04 -5.69 16.81
CA ALA A 199 -3.47 -5.61 17.06
C ALA A 199 -4.27 -4.93 15.91
N ALA A 200 -3.63 -4.62 14.79
CA ALA A 200 -4.28 -4.01 13.65
C ALA A 200 -5.38 -4.92 13.05
N ASP A 201 -6.44 -4.30 12.52
CA ASP A 201 -7.54 -5.01 11.87
C ASP A 201 -7.12 -5.50 10.47
N ILE A 202 -6.37 -4.64 9.76
CA ILE A 202 -5.90 -4.86 8.40
C ILE A 202 -4.46 -4.36 8.30
N ALA A 203 -3.62 -5.04 7.52
CA ALA A 203 -2.30 -4.58 7.13
C ALA A 203 -2.20 -4.40 5.61
N VAL A 204 -1.41 -3.43 5.16
CA VAL A 204 -1.01 -3.25 3.75
C VAL A 204 0.52 -3.25 3.64
N VAL A 205 1.06 -4.07 2.75
CA VAL A 205 2.50 -4.28 2.58
C VAL A 205 2.88 -4.36 1.11
N GLY A 206 4.06 -3.84 0.77
CA GLY A 206 4.72 -4.13 -0.50
C GLY A 206 5.53 -5.42 -0.43
N LEU A 207 5.82 -6.00 -1.60
CA LEU A 207 6.77 -7.11 -1.72
C LEU A 207 7.96 -6.66 -2.56
N GLY A 208 9.17 -6.89 -2.04
CA GLY A 208 10.44 -6.65 -2.73
C GLY A 208 10.93 -7.93 -3.40
N ALA A 209 11.51 -7.84 -4.59
CA ALA A 209 12.07 -9.01 -5.27
C ALA A 209 13.59 -8.90 -5.37
N VAL A 210 14.30 -10.01 -5.13
CA VAL A 210 15.78 -10.04 -5.20
C VAL A 210 16.25 -9.80 -6.64
N ASN A 211 15.47 -10.25 -7.63
CA ASN A 211 15.80 -10.10 -9.05
C ASN A 211 15.70 -8.66 -9.58
N GLN A 212 15.11 -7.73 -8.82
CA GLN A 212 15.10 -6.30 -9.15
C GLN A 212 16.48 -5.65 -9.01
N LYS A 213 17.47 -6.34 -8.43
CA LYS A 213 18.85 -5.85 -8.27
C LYS A 213 18.85 -4.43 -7.67
N GLN A 214 19.40 -3.44 -8.38
CA GLN A 214 19.54 -2.06 -7.91
C GLN A 214 18.22 -1.28 -7.87
N ASP A 215 17.16 -1.75 -8.55
CA ASP A 215 15.86 -1.07 -8.58
C ASP A 215 15.00 -1.40 -7.35
N ALA A 216 15.38 -2.43 -6.57
CA ALA A 216 14.70 -2.82 -5.35
C ALA A 216 14.70 -1.66 -4.33
N THR A 217 13.53 -1.33 -3.76
CA THR A 217 13.42 -0.21 -2.81
C THR A 217 14.34 -0.38 -1.59
N ILE A 218 14.48 -1.60 -1.08
CA ILE A 218 15.36 -1.90 0.07
C ILE A 218 16.84 -1.60 -0.21
N MET A 219 17.25 -1.72 -1.48
CA MET A 219 18.58 -1.37 -1.98
C MET A 219 18.74 0.14 -2.14
N ARG A 220 17.78 0.79 -2.84
CA ARG A 220 17.81 2.25 -3.07
C ARG A 220 17.75 3.05 -1.76
N SER A 221 17.07 2.52 -0.75
CA SER A 221 17.02 3.11 0.58
C SER A 221 18.26 2.82 1.45
N GLY A 222 19.23 2.04 0.94
CA GLY A 222 20.50 1.78 1.60
C GLY A 222 20.44 0.84 2.80
N TYR A 223 19.38 0.03 2.92
CA TYR A 223 19.23 -0.89 4.05
C TYR A 223 20.03 -2.19 3.90
N ILE A 224 20.36 -2.55 2.67
CA ILE A 224 21.25 -3.67 2.33
C ILE A 224 22.22 -3.25 1.23
N SER A 225 23.39 -3.87 1.22
CA SER A 225 24.40 -3.73 0.18
C SER A 225 24.16 -4.70 -0.98
N SER A 226 24.78 -4.42 -2.14
CA SER A 226 24.74 -5.33 -3.29
C SER A 226 25.36 -6.70 -2.97
N GLY A 227 26.34 -6.74 -2.07
CA GLY A 227 26.96 -7.98 -1.61
C GLY A 227 25.99 -8.82 -0.77
N GLU A 228 25.25 -8.20 0.14
CA GLU A 228 24.20 -8.87 0.92
C GLU A 228 23.08 -9.39 0.02
N GLN A 229 22.59 -8.60 -0.94
CA GLN A 229 21.55 -9.03 -1.88
C GLN A 229 21.98 -10.25 -2.70
N LEU A 230 23.22 -10.25 -3.22
CA LEU A 230 23.77 -11.39 -3.96
C LEU A 230 23.90 -12.64 -3.07
N MET A 231 24.34 -12.46 -1.83
CA MET A 231 24.45 -13.54 -0.85
C MET A 231 23.07 -14.15 -0.54
N LEU A 232 22.06 -13.32 -0.33
CA LEU A 232 20.67 -13.76 -0.08
C LEU A 232 20.09 -14.52 -1.27
N GLY A 233 20.28 -14.02 -2.48
CA GLY A 233 19.86 -14.74 -3.69
C GLY A 233 20.55 -16.10 -3.85
N ARG A 234 21.85 -16.21 -3.51
CA ARG A 234 22.58 -17.49 -3.49
C ARG A 234 22.07 -18.46 -2.42
N ARG A 235 21.46 -17.95 -1.36
CA ARG A 235 20.80 -18.75 -0.31
C ARG A 235 19.35 -19.11 -0.65
N GLY A 236 18.88 -18.79 -1.86
CA GLY A 236 17.55 -19.15 -2.33
C GLY A 236 16.45 -18.14 -2.00
N ALA A 237 16.78 -16.97 -1.46
CA ALA A 237 15.80 -15.91 -1.27
C ALA A 237 15.31 -15.39 -2.64
N VAL A 238 13.98 -15.33 -2.82
CA VAL A 238 13.35 -14.77 -4.03
C VAL A 238 12.91 -13.33 -3.85
N GLY A 239 12.73 -12.90 -2.60
CA GLY A 239 12.30 -11.55 -2.28
C GLY A 239 12.17 -11.34 -0.78
N ASP A 240 11.56 -10.22 -0.40
CA ASP A 240 11.36 -9.82 0.98
C ASP A 240 9.98 -9.23 1.25
N ILE A 241 9.56 -9.34 2.52
CA ILE A 241 8.43 -8.64 3.10
C ILE A 241 8.91 -7.91 4.35
N LEU A 242 8.78 -6.59 4.38
CA LEU A 242 9.27 -5.74 5.49
C LEU A 242 10.76 -5.92 5.80
N GLY A 243 11.57 -6.35 4.83
CA GLY A 243 13.00 -6.66 5.01
C GLY A 243 13.31 -8.09 5.47
N TYR A 244 12.30 -8.93 5.72
CA TYR A 244 12.50 -10.36 5.95
C TYR A 244 12.47 -11.11 4.63
N PHE A 245 13.57 -11.79 4.31
CA PHE A 245 13.76 -12.52 3.06
C PHE A 245 13.06 -13.89 3.10
N ILE A 246 12.39 -14.20 2.00
CA ILE A 246 11.55 -15.37 1.81
C ILE A 246 12.14 -16.23 0.69
N GLY A 247 12.22 -17.54 0.94
CA GLY A 247 12.53 -18.56 -0.06
C GLY A 247 11.33 -18.91 -0.95
N ARG A 248 11.54 -19.83 -1.89
CA ARG A 248 10.55 -20.14 -2.96
C ARG A 248 9.28 -20.79 -2.44
N GLU A 249 9.37 -21.56 -1.37
CA GLU A 249 8.26 -22.32 -0.81
C GLU A 249 7.52 -21.53 0.29
N GLY A 250 7.91 -20.26 0.51
CA GLY A 250 7.33 -19.39 1.53
C GLY A 250 7.97 -19.52 2.90
N GLU A 251 9.07 -20.26 3.02
CA GLU A 251 9.93 -20.31 4.19
C GLU A 251 10.74 -19.02 4.35
N MET A 252 11.00 -18.61 5.59
CA MET A 252 11.95 -17.51 5.82
C MET A 252 13.36 -18.03 5.54
N THR A 253 14.19 -17.24 4.86
CA THR A 253 15.58 -17.64 4.61
C THR A 253 16.34 -17.75 5.93
N ASP A 254 16.87 -18.94 6.20
CA ASP A 254 17.60 -19.25 7.42
C ASP A 254 18.96 -18.54 7.49
N ASP A 255 19.44 -18.34 8.72
CA ASP A 255 20.75 -17.78 9.05
C ASP A 255 21.06 -16.42 8.41
N VAL A 256 20.03 -15.60 8.17
CA VAL A 256 20.17 -14.21 7.74
C VAL A 256 20.32 -13.32 8.97
N GLU A 257 21.54 -12.88 9.24
CA GLU A 257 21.87 -12.03 10.40
C GLU A 257 21.01 -10.76 10.45
N MET A 258 20.78 -10.14 9.28
CA MET A 258 19.94 -8.97 9.11
C MET A 258 18.53 -9.14 9.72
N HIS A 259 17.93 -10.33 9.68
CA HIS A 259 16.59 -10.54 10.26
C HIS A 259 16.54 -10.20 11.76
N ARG A 260 17.66 -10.40 12.47
CA ARG A 260 17.78 -10.09 13.91
C ARG A 260 18.09 -8.62 14.19
N GLU A 261 18.46 -7.87 13.15
CA GLU A 261 18.80 -6.44 13.22
C GLU A 261 17.58 -5.55 12.92
N LEU A 262 16.49 -6.13 12.42
CA LEU A 262 15.26 -5.41 12.09
C LEU A 262 14.45 -5.03 13.33
N ILE A 263 13.93 -3.80 13.31
CA ILE A 263 13.03 -3.27 14.33
C ILE A 263 11.67 -3.08 13.67
N GLY A 264 10.73 -3.96 14.03
CA GLY A 264 9.41 -4.06 13.42
C GLY A 264 8.72 -5.34 13.85
N ILE A 265 7.49 -5.54 13.42
CA ILE A 265 6.81 -6.81 13.64
C ILE A 265 7.55 -7.94 12.91
N THR A 266 7.50 -9.12 13.47
CA THR A 266 8.02 -10.34 12.85
C THR A 266 7.04 -10.87 11.80
N PRO A 267 7.49 -11.74 10.88
CA PRO A 267 6.57 -12.38 9.94
C PRO A 267 5.50 -13.24 10.62
N ALA A 268 5.79 -13.83 11.77
CA ALA A 268 4.80 -14.56 12.56
C ALA A 268 3.73 -13.64 13.13
N GLU A 269 4.13 -12.49 13.67
CA GLU A 269 3.20 -11.45 14.14
C GLU A 269 2.38 -10.86 12.98
N LEU A 270 2.97 -10.67 11.80
CA LEU A 270 2.24 -10.21 10.61
C LEU A 270 1.10 -11.18 10.25
N LYS A 271 1.34 -12.49 10.29
CA LYS A 271 0.31 -13.51 10.04
C LYS A 271 -0.86 -13.47 11.02
N SER A 272 -0.65 -12.93 12.22
CA SER A 272 -1.70 -12.83 13.23
C SER A 272 -2.73 -11.73 12.90
N ILE A 273 -2.36 -10.77 12.04
CA ILE A 273 -3.27 -9.72 11.57
C ILE A 273 -4.36 -10.37 10.69
N PRO A 274 -5.65 -10.14 10.96
CA PRO A 274 -6.73 -10.85 10.27
C PRO A 274 -6.64 -10.75 8.75
N THR A 275 -6.37 -9.56 8.20
CA THR A 275 -6.26 -9.35 6.76
C THR A 275 -4.96 -8.65 6.44
N VAL A 276 -4.09 -9.30 5.65
CA VAL A 276 -2.84 -8.71 5.18
C VAL A 276 -2.88 -8.61 3.66
N VAL A 277 -2.97 -7.38 3.18
CA VAL A 277 -3.05 -7.02 1.76
C VAL A 277 -1.64 -6.80 1.22
N GLY A 278 -1.17 -7.72 0.36
CA GLY A 278 0.02 -7.51 -0.45
C GLY A 278 -0.30 -6.66 -1.68
N VAL A 279 0.46 -5.60 -1.92
CA VAL A 279 0.36 -4.77 -3.13
C VAL A 279 1.67 -4.87 -3.89
N ALA A 280 1.68 -5.62 -5.00
CA ALA A 280 2.87 -5.87 -5.79
C ALA A 280 2.53 -6.27 -7.23
N GLY A 281 3.34 -5.82 -8.17
CA GLY A 281 3.25 -6.16 -9.59
C GLY A 281 4.57 -5.89 -10.30
N GLY A 282 4.65 -6.35 -11.55
CA GLY A 282 5.87 -6.59 -12.30
C GLY A 282 6.16 -8.09 -12.38
N GLU A 283 6.45 -8.61 -13.58
CA GLU A 283 6.78 -10.03 -13.78
C GLU A 283 7.90 -10.51 -12.87
N GLU A 284 8.86 -9.62 -12.60
CA GLU A 284 9.98 -9.88 -11.72
C GLU A 284 9.53 -10.13 -10.27
N LYS A 285 8.35 -9.67 -9.86
CA LYS A 285 7.81 -9.93 -8.52
C LYS A 285 6.98 -11.21 -8.42
N ALA A 286 6.72 -11.91 -9.52
CA ALA A 286 5.85 -13.09 -9.51
C ALA A 286 6.35 -14.17 -8.53
N GLU A 287 7.66 -14.47 -8.50
CA GLU A 287 8.23 -15.46 -7.59
C GLU A 287 8.02 -15.09 -6.10
N VAL A 288 8.30 -13.85 -5.71
CA VAL A 288 8.10 -13.42 -4.31
C VAL A 288 6.62 -13.33 -3.94
N ILE A 289 5.74 -12.96 -4.88
CA ILE A 289 4.30 -12.93 -4.62
C ILE A 289 3.80 -14.36 -4.33
N VAL A 290 4.18 -15.34 -5.15
CA VAL A 290 3.84 -16.75 -4.92
C VAL A 290 4.40 -17.24 -3.59
N ALA A 291 5.67 -16.98 -3.29
CA ALA A 291 6.28 -17.33 -2.01
C ALA A 291 5.56 -16.70 -0.82
N ALA A 292 5.17 -15.42 -0.91
CA ALA A 292 4.47 -14.72 0.15
C ALA A 292 3.08 -15.33 0.44
N LEU A 293 2.39 -15.78 -0.61
CA LEU A 293 1.09 -16.46 -0.53
C LEU A 293 1.24 -17.88 0.03
N LEU A 294 2.21 -18.66 -0.44
CA LEU A 294 2.49 -20.01 0.08
C LEU A 294 2.89 -19.98 1.55
N GLY A 295 3.71 -19.00 1.94
CA GLY A 295 4.07 -18.76 3.32
C GLY A 295 2.91 -18.22 4.17
N GLY A 296 1.81 -17.79 3.57
CA GLY A 296 0.65 -17.22 4.27
C GLY A 296 0.92 -15.87 4.94
N TYR A 297 1.97 -15.15 4.53
CA TYR A 297 2.27 -13.81 5.05
C TYR A 297 1.28 -12.75 4.55
N ILE A 298 0.65 -13.01 3.41
CA ILE A 298 -0.45 -12.22 2.88
C ILE A 298 -1.64 -13.14 2.60
N ASN A 299 -2.85 -12.62 2.79
CA ASN A 299 -4.10 -13.33 2.50
C ASN A 299 -5.08 -12.50 1.65
N ALA A 300 -4.64 -11.33 1.20
CA ALA A 300 -5.25 -10.56 0.13
C ALA A 300 -4.16 -10.01 -0.81
N LEU A 301 -4.48 -9.85 -2.09
CA LEU A 301 -3.50 -9.44 -3.10
C LEU A 301 -4.04 -8.38 -4.06
N VAL A 302 -3.23 -7.37 -4.36
CA VAL A 302 -3.41 -6.48 -5.51
C VAL A 302 -2.21 -6.61 -6.43
N THR A 303 -2.46 -6.97 -7.68
CA THR A 303 -1.43 -7.16 -8.72
C THR A 303 -1.96 -6.81 -10.11
N ASP A 304 -1.13 -6.93 -11.14
CA ASP A 304 -1.51 -6.73 -12.54
C ASP A 304 -1.63 -8.06 -13.29
N GLU A 305 -2.32 -8.03 -14.44
CA GLU A 305 -2.61 -9.20 -15.25
C GLU A 305 -1.34 -9.94 -15.74
N GLN A 306 -0.29 -9.22 -16.12
CA GLN A 306 0.95 -9.83 -16.62
C GLN A 306 1.65 -10.59 -15.50
N THR A 307 1.75 -9.99 -14.32
CA THR A 307 2.26 -10.65 -13.11
C THR A 307 1.42 -11.86 -12.73
N ALA A 308 0.09 -11.74 -12.72
CA ALA A 308 -0.82 -12.84 -12.39
C ALA A 308 -0.66 -14.03 -13.35
N ARG A 309 -0.44 -13.79 -14.64
CA ARG A 309 -0.17 -14.85 -15.63
C ARG A 309 1.15 -15.57 -15.33
N VAL A 310 2.22 -14.83 -15.03
CA VAL A 310 3.51 -15.44 -14.64
C VAL A 310 3.36 -16.25 -13.34
N MET A 311 2.62 -15.73 -12.35
CA MET A 311 2.32 -16.49 -11.12
C MET A 311 1.69 -17.85 -11.42
N LEU A 312 0.73 -17.93 -12.36
CA LEU A 312 0.10 -19.20 -12.72
C LEU A 312 1.11 -20.18 -13.37
N THR A 313 2.05 -19.69 -14.18
CA THR A 313 3.10 -20.54 -14.77
C THR A 313 4.06 -21.12 -13.73
N LEU A 314 4.27 -20.44 -12.61
CA LEU A 314 5.10 -20.94 -11.50
C LEU A 314 4.41 -22.02 -10.66
N LEU A 315 3.09 -22.17 -10.81
CA LEU A 315 2.25 -23.10 -10.04
C LEU A 315 1.90 -24.37 -10.81
N THR A 316 2.40 -24.50 -12.04
CA THR A 316 2.18 -25.65 -12.94
C THR A 316 3.34 -26.62 -12.81
#